data_AF-A0A7C8EHS3-F1
#
_entry.id   AF-A0A7C8EHS3-F1
#
_cell.length_a   1.000
_cell.length_b   1.000
_cell.length_c   1.000
_cell.angle_alpha   90.00
_cell.angle_beta   90.00
_cell.angle_gamma   90.00
#
_symmetry.space_group_name_H-M   'P 1'
#
loop_
_entity.id
_entity.type
_entity.pdbx_description
1 polymer ?
#
loop_
_entity_poly.entity_id
_entity_poly.type
_entity_poly.pdbx_seq_one_letter_code
_entity_poly.pdbx_strand_id
1 'polypeptide(L)'
;RAGGVLFWGLPGQPVSALITCQAFVLASLRKLQGMMETELGQECALRAILNRQIPSVHGRTDYVPVVLSRGSGGAMEASPIFGKSGAISILARADGYVVIAEHVEGLDRGAEVSVFFF
;
A
#
# COMPACT_ATOMS: atom_id res chain seq x y z
N ARG A 1 18.12 -3.48 -18.66
CA ARG A 1 17.84 -4.47 -19.73
C ARG A 1 18.92 -5.53 -19.67
N ALA A 2 18.56 -6.79 -19.42
CA ALA A 2 19.46 -7.92 -19.57
C ALA A 2 19.12 -8.59 -20.91
N GLY A 3 19.94 -8.39 -21.95
CA GLY A 3 19.77 -9.05 -23.25
C GLY A 3 18.41 -8.84 -23.95
N GLY A 4 17.79 -7.67 -23.82
CA GLY A 4 16.47 -7.38 -24.43
C GLY A 4 15.26 -7.72 -23.55
N VAL A 5 15.47 -8.31 -22.37
CA VAL A 5 14.42 -8.66 -21.42
C VAL A 5 14.29 -7.59 -20.32
N LEU A 6 13.05 -7.34 -19.89
CA LEU A 6 12.74 -6.52 -18.72
C LEU A 6 13.02 -7.33 -17.45
N PHE A 7 13.74 -6.72 -16.51
CA PHE A 7 14.15 -7.35 -15.26
C PHE A 7 13.83 -6.42 -14.11
N TRP A 8 13.14 -6.94 -13.09
CA TRP A 8 12.85 -6.23 -11.84
C TRP A 8 13.52 -6.97 -10.68
N GLY A 9 14.50 -6.33 -10.04
CA GLY A 9 15.11 -6.84 -8.82
C GLY A 9 14.28 -6.41 -7.61
N LEU A 10 13.50 -7.32 -7.05
CA LEU A 10 12.72 -7.04 -5.83
C LEU A 10 13.61 -7.17 -4.58
N PRO A 11 13.33 -6.39 -3.52
CA PRO A 11 14.00 -6.55 -2.23
C PRO A 11 13.83 -7.95 -1.64
N GLY A 12 14.79 -8.41 -0.81
CA GLY A 12 14.70 -9.71 -0.14
C GLY A 12 13.69 -9.79 1.01
N GLN A 13 13.15 -8.66 1.46
CA GLN A 13 12.17 -8.60 2.55
C GLN A 13 10.75 -8.71 1.99
N PRO A 14 9.89 -9.63 2.48
CA PRO A 14 8.60 -9.93 1.87
C PRO A 14 7.67 -8.73 1.72
N VAL A 15 7.53 -7.89 2.75
CA VAL A 15 6.64 -6.72 2.70
C VAL A 15 7.15 -5.73 1.67
N SER A 16 8.45 -5.44 1.68
CA SER A 16 9.08 -4.52 0.72
C SER A 16 8.98 -5.03 -0.71
N ALA A 17 9.13 -6.35 -0.92
CA ALA A 17 8.98 -6.99 -2.22
C ALA A 17 7.58 -6.83 -2.79
N LEU A 18 6.54 -7.09 -1.97
CA LEU A 18 5.15 -6.94 -2.40
C LEU A 18 4.82 -5.49 -2.75
N ILE A 19 5.16 -4.54 -1.87
CA ILE A 19 4.92 -3.11 -2.13
C ILE A 19 5.64 -2.64 -3.39
N THR A 20 6.90 -3.03 -3.58
CA THR A 20 7.67 -2.68 -4.79
C THR A 20 7.02 -3.29 -6.05
N CYS A 21 6.52 -4.53 -5.94
CA CYS A 21 5.81 -5.18 -7.03
C CYS A 21 4.55 -4.40 -7.42
N GLN A 22 3.74 -3.98 -6.45
CA GLN A 22 2.52 -3.23 -6.71
C GLN A 22 2.79 -1.86 -7.31
N ALA A 23 3.67 -1.09 -6.68
CA ALA A 23 3.94 0.29 -7.08
C ALA A 23 4.61 0.40 -8.47
N PHE A 24 5.45 -0.57 -8.86
CA PHE A 24 6.27 -0.43 -10.08
C PHE A 24 6.09 -1.56 -11.09
N VAL A 25 6.03 -2.82 -10.63
CA VAL A 25 6.02 -3.98 -11.54
C VAL A 25 4.65 -4.13 -12.19
N LEU A 26 3.57 -4.07 -11.41
CA LEU A 26 2.21 -4.22 -11.95
C LEU A 26 1.88 -3.14 -12.98
N ALA A 27 2.21 -1.87 -12.71
CA ALA A 27 2.03 -0.79 -13.67
C ALA A 27 2.78 -1.05 -14.99
N SER A 28 4.00 -1.58 -14.91
CA SER A 28 4.79 -1.94 -16.09
C SER A 28 4.18 -3.12 -16.86
N LEU A 29 3.70 -4.15 -16.16
CA LEU A 29 3.06 -5.32 -16.78
C LEU A 29 1.76 -4.94 -17.50
N ARG A 30 0.92 -4.12 -16.87
CA ARG A 30 -0.34 -3.64 -17.48
C ARG A 30 -0.07 -2.85 -18.77
N LYS A 31 0.97 -1.99 -18.78
CA LYS A 31 1.42 -1.29 -20.01
C LYS A 31 1.89 -2.26 -21.10
N LEU A 32 2.63 -3.31 -20.74
CA LEU A 32 3.05 -4.33 -21.71
C LEU A 32 1.89 -5.16 -22.26
N GLN A 33 0.82 -5.32 -21.49
CA GLN A 33 -0.42 -5.97 -21.93
C GLN A 33 -1.26 -5.07 -22.86
N GLY A 34 -0.85 -3.83 -23.09
CA GLY A 34 -1.57 -2.88 -23.94
C GLY A 34 -2.78 -2.23 -23.25
N MET A 35 -2.87 -2.30 -21.92
CA MET A 35 -3.92 -1.59 -21.18
C MET A 35 -3.77 -0.07 -21.35
N MET A 36 -4.89 0.62 -21.55
CA MET A 36 -4.92 2.07 -21.65
C MET A 36 -4.72 2.71 -20.27
N GLU A 37 -4.12 3.91 -20.21
CA GLU A 37 -3.86 4.59 -18.93
C GLU A 37 -5.14 4.80 -18.08
N THR A 38 -6.31 4.91 -18.72
CA THR A 38 -7.62 5.00 -18.06
C THR A 38 -7.98 3.73 -17.27
N GLU A 39 -7.43 2.57 -17.63
CA GLU A 39 -7.65 1.29 -16.94
C GLU A 39 -6.62 1.07 -15.81
N LEU A 40 -5.49 1.78 -15.84
CA LEU A 40 -4.40 1.63 -14.86
C LEU A 40 -4.71 2.28 -13.51
N GLY A 41 -5.56 3.31 -13.48
CA GLY A 41 -5.89 4.10 -12.30
C GLY A 41 -7.06 3.58 -11.45
N GLN A 42 -7.69 2.47 -11.85
CA GLN A 42 -8.77 1.84 -11.09
C GLN A 42 -8.20 0.93 -10.00
N GLU A 43 -7.38 1.47 -9.11
CA GLU A 43 -7.04 0.75 -7.90
C GLU A 43 -8.29 0.71 -7.02
N CYS A 44 -8.81 -0.50 -6.76
CA CYS A 44 -9.91 -0.69 -5.82
C CYS A 44 -9.47 -0.14 -4.46
N ALA A 45 -10.03 1.00 -4.08
CA ALA A 45 -9.77 1.63 -2.80
C ALA A 45 -11.08 1.75 -2.01
N LEU A 46 -11.01 1.45 -0.72
CA LEU A 46 -12.12 1.60 0.21
C LEU A 46 -11.82 2.76 1.17
N ARG A 47 -12.79 3.65 1.35
CA ARG A 47 -12.70 4.73 2.34
C ARG A 47 -12.86 4.15 3.75
N ALA A 48 -11.95 4.51 4.65
CA ALA A 48 -11.98 4.14 6.05
C ALA A 48 -11.46 5.26 6.94
N ILE A 49 -11.76 5.20 8.24
CA ILE A 49 -11.27 6.12 9.26
C ILE A 49 -10.12 5.47 10.01
N LEU A 50 -8.98 6.15 10.12
CA LEU A 50 -7.86 5.64 10.92
C LEU A 50 -8.23 5.59 12.41
N ASN A 51 -8.11 4.42 13.03
CA ASN A 51 -8.35 4.30 14.46
C ASN A 51 -7.10 4.53 15.31
N ARG A 52 -5.93 4.62 14.68
CA ARG A 52 -4.63 4.93 15.31
C ARG A 52 -3.80 5.81 14.38
N GLN A 53 -3.07 6.75 14.97
CA GLN A 53 -2.16 7.61 14.23
C GLN A 53 -1.01 6.80 13.59
N ILE A 54 -0.55 7.25 12.43
CA ILE A 54 0.57 6.66 11.70
C ILE A 54 1.65 7.72 11.55
N PRO A 55 2.79 7.61 12.25
CA PRO A 55 3.93 8.50 12.01
C PRO A 55 4.59 8.15 10.67
N SER A 56 5.05 9.18 9.95
CA SER A 56 5.82 9.08 8.72
C SER A 56 7.05 10.00 8.82
N VAL A 57 7.96 9.92 7.87
CA VAL A 57 9.15 10.78 7.81
C VAL A 57 9.19 11.49 6.47
N HIS A 58 9.52 12.78 6.51
CA HIS A 58 9.65 13.59 5.31
C HIS A 58 10.66 12.99 4.31
N GLY A 59 10.35 13.06 3.02
CA GLY A 59 11.19 12.57 1.92
C GLY A 59 11.04 11.08 1.62
N ARG A 60 10.02 10.42 2.18
CA ARG A 60 9.70 9.02 1.87
C ARG A 60 8.20 8.79 1.79
N THR A 61 7.75 8.16 0.72
CA THR A 61 6.39 7.63 0.63
C THR A 61 6.29 6.33 1.44
N ASP A 62 5.42 6.31 2.44
CA ASP A 62 5.20 5.14 3.29
C ASP A 62 3.96 4.37 2.85
N TYR A 63 4.14 3.06 2.65
CA TYR A 63 3.05 2.11 2.37
C TYR A 63 2.82 1.30 3.64
N VAL A 64 1.71 1.58 4.33
CA VAL A 64 1.45 1.06 5.67
C VAL A 64 0.34 0.03 5.61
N PRO A 65 0.63 -1.27 5.84
CA PRO A 65 -0.39 -2.31 5.87
C PRO A 65 -1.42 -2.05 6.97
N VAL A 66 -2.69 -2.31 6.68
CA VAL A 66 -3.80 -2.10 7.60
C VAL A 66 -4.73 -3.32 7.67
N VAL A 67 -5.40 -3.46 8.81
CA VAL A 67 -6.57 -4.34 8.98
C VAL A 67 -7.82 -3.48 8.99
N LEU A 68 -8.85 -3.90 8.27
CA LEU A 68 -10.16 -3.26 8.22
C LEU A 68 -11.11 -3.89 9.25
N SER A 69 -11.83 -3.06 9.99
CA SER A 69 -12.86 -3.51 10.92
C SER A 69 -14.07 -2.59 10.92
N ARG A 70 -15.27 -3.15 11.14
CA ARG A 70 -16.49 -2.34 11.27
C ARG A 70 -16.50 -1.62 12.61
N GLY A 71 -16.48 -0.29 12.55
CA GLY A 71 -16.59 0.57 13.73
C GLY A 71 -18.01 0.60 14.30
N SER A 72 -18.15 1.12 15.52
CA SER A 72 -19.41 1.18 16.27
C SER A 72 -20.51 2.03 15.60
N GLY A 73 -20.14 2.96 14.72
CA GLY A 73 -21.05 3.79 13.93
C GLY A 73 -21.35 3.26 12.52
N GLY A 74 -20.92 2.04 12.18
CA GLY A 74 -21.09 1.45 10.84
C GLY A 74 -20.06 1.93 9.80
N ALA A 75 -19.25 2.94 10.12
CA ALA A 75 -18.10 3.35 9.32
C ALA A 75 -17.01 2.27 9.34
N MET A 76 -16.23 2.20 8.25
CA MET A 76 -15.06 1.35 8.21
C MET A 76 -13.88 1.99 8.94
N GLU A 77 -13.21 1.21 9.78
CA GLU A 77 -12.00 1.62 10.47
C GLU A 77 -10.79 0.90 9.89
N ALA A 78 -9.68 1.63 9.76
CA ALA A 78 -8.38 1.10 9.34
C ALA A 78 -7.42 1.12 10.52
N SER A 79 -6.86 -0.05 10.83
CA SER A 79 -5.88 -0.25 11.90
C SER A 79 -4.49 -0.53 11.31
N PRO A 80 -3.49 0.35 11.50
CA PRO A 80 -2.14 0.11 11.00
C PRO A 80 -1.47 -1.09 11.70
N ILE A 81 -0.84 -1.95 10.91
CA ILE A 81 -0.02 -3.06 11.40
C ILE A 81 1.43 -2.62 11.43
N PHE A 82 1.93 -2.31 12.62
CA PHE A 82 3.34 -2.00 12.80
C PHE A 82 4.18 -3.27 12.93
N GLY A 83 5.34 -3.28 12.28
CA GLY A 83 6.32 -4.35 12.41
C GLY A 83 7.48 -4.18 11.45
N LYS A 84 8.43 -5.11 11.50
CA LYS A 84 9.56 -5.12 10.57
C LYS A 84 9.10 -5.62 9.20
N SER A 85 9.59 -5.01 8.13
CA SER A 85 9.36 -5.38 6.72
C SER A 85 9.72 -6.84 6.37
N GLY A 86 10.55 -7.49 7.18
CA GLY A 86 10.85 -8.92 7.06
C GLY A 86 9.75 -9.87 7.57
N ALA A 87 8.75 -9.36 8.31
CA ALA A 87 7.73 -10.19 8.93
C ALA A 87 6.58 -10.48 7.95
N ILE A 88 6.60 -11.65 7.32
CA ILE A 88 5.54 -12.09 6.41
C ILE A 88 4.16 -12.17 7.08
N SER A 89 4.12 -12.32 8.41
CA SER A 89 2.89 -12.29 9.21
C SER A 89 2.14 -10.95 9.13
N ILE A 90 2.81 -9.85 8.73
CA ILE A 90 2.15 -8.59 8.43
C ILE A 90 1.25 -8.75 7.21
N LEU A 91 1.77 -9.34 6.12
CA LEU A 91 1.01 -9.56 4.90
C LEU A 91 -0.15 -10.53 5.11
N ALA A 92 0.07 -11.60 5.89
CA ALA A 92 -0.97 -12.59 6.16
C ALA A 92 -2.17 -12.04 6.97
N ARG A 93 -2.01 -10.91 7.66
CA ARG A 93 -3.04 -10.30 8.50
C ARG A 93 -3.63 -9.03 7.89
N ALA A 94 -2.95 -8.42 6.93
CA ALA A 94 -3.36 -7.15 6.37
C ALA A 94 -4.41 -7.37 5.28
N ASP A 95 -5.48 -6.58 5.34
CA ASP A 95 -6.51 -6.54 4.29
C ASP A 95 -6.07 -5.64 3.14
N GLY A 96 -5.19 -4.68 3.41
CA GLY A 96 -4.71 -3.73 2.43
C GLY A 96 -3.62 -2.82 2.99
N TYR A 97 -3.41 -1.67 2.37
CA TYR A 97 -2.44 -0.66 2.80
C TYR A 97 -2.95 0.77 2.58
N VAL A 98 -2.39 1.70 3.34
CA VAL A 98 -2.56 3.14 3.18
C VAL A 98 -1.26 3.74 2.66
N VAL A 99 -1.35 4.71 1.75
CA VAL A 99 -0.20 5.44 1.21
C VAL A 99 -0.10 6.79 1.90
N ILE A 100 1.05 7.07 2.50
CA ILE A 100 1.39 8.39 3.06
C ILE A 100 2.40 9.03 2.12
N ALA A 101 2.03 10.16 1.52
CA ALA A 101 2.89 10.86 0.57
C ALA A 101 4.16 11.40 1.24
N GLU A 102 5.24 11.54 0.46
CA GLU A 102 6.57 11.94 0.93
C GLU A 102 6.64 13.28 1.69
N HIS A 103 5.68 14.18 1.45
CA HIS A 103 5.59 15.50 2.08
C HIS A 103 4.70 15.51 3.33
N VAL A 104 4.19 14.35 3.73
CA VAL A 104 3.28 14.19 4.87
C VAL A 104 4.02 13.49 6.01
N GLU A 105 4.11 14.14 7.17
CA GLU A 105 4.82 13.63 8.36
C GLU A 105 4.04 12.55 9.13
N GLY A 106 2.83 12.25 8.70
CA GLY A 106 2.01 11.20 9.28
C GLY A 106 0.53 11.47 9.07
N LEU A 107 -0.28 10.54 9.55
CA LEU A 107 -1.74 10.64 9.53
C LEU A 107 -2.27 10.53 10.95
N ASP A 108 -3.16 11.44 11.31
CA ASP A 108 -3.78 11.47 12.64
C ASP A 108 -4.86 10.40 12.78
N ARG A 109 -5.10 10.00 14.03
CA ARG A 109 -6.28 9.21 14.37
C ARG A 109 -7.54 10.01 14.01
N GLY A 110 -8.49 9.35 13.37
CA GLY A 110 -9.74 9.94 12.90
C GLY A 110 -9.67 10.47 11.48
N ALA A 111 -8.49 10.49 10.83
CA ALA A 111 -8.39 10.89 9.44
C ALA A 111 -9.11 9.89 8.51
N GLU A 112 -9.83 10.41 7.52
CA GLU A 112 -10.37 9.61 6.41
C GLU A 112 -9.23 9.27 5.46
N VAL A 113 -9.08 7.99 5.15
CA VAL A 113 -8.03 7.45 4.29
C VAL A 113 -8.61 6.54 3.22
N SER A 114 -7.88 6.40 2.11
CA SER A 114 -8.13 5.37 1.12
C SER A 114 -7.28 4.15 1.44
N VAL A 115 -7.93 3.00 1.60
CA VAL A 115 -7.28 1.70 1.80
C VAL A 115 -7.28 0.96 0.48
N PHE A 116 -6.08 0.69 -0.03
CA PHE A 116 -5.85 -0.06 -1.25
C PHE A 116 -5.68 -1.54 -0.90
N PHE A 117 -6.29 -2.42 -1.70
CA PHE A 117 -6.17 -3.87 -1.49
C PHE A 117 -4.92 -4.43 -2.17
N PHE A 118 -4.35 -5.48 -1.58
CA PHE A 118 -3.25 -6.21 -2.21
C PHE A 118 -3.69 -7.03 -3.42
#